data_AF-W7T3K8-F1
#
_entry.id   AF-W7T3K8-F1
#
_cell.length_a   1.000
_cell.length_b   1.000
_cell.length_c   1.000
_cell.angle_alpha   90.00
_cell.angle_beta   90.00
_cell.angle_gamma   90.00
#
_symmetry.space_group_name_H-M   'P 1'
#
loop_
_entity.id
_entity.type
_entity.pdbx_description
1 polymer ?
#
loop_
_entity_poly.entity_id
_entity_poly.type
_entity_poly.pdbx_seq_one_letter_code
_entity_poly.pdbx_strand_id
1 'polypeptide(L)'
;MDFGKCSAILAGRKSCEVGTQRHHHSEEEVQEGYLLGQVIDLRPSAPSSESVHACEPPQETSTHPSNKEETILSVEAQAQQSVHKLQEGLTALPVRELVKTFRQAQEERVQAYNFFDQGLAQILSSRAFTEYDALCAEATAKFAVLSNLVNAVAECLGRDPYNRVVLARLLRRIQAEEKEKLSLTAALHLEKFRLATSTCSGAAGNENSDGREAMLLREGARRLETNIRHVVCRINDVLEEIRYEEEEE
;
A
#
# COMPACT_ATOMS: atom_id res chain seq x y z
N MET A 1 -40.01 -11.57 7.00
CA MET A 1 -38.89 -11.07 6.18
C MET A 1 -37.65 -11.23 7.03
N ASP A 2 -36.82 -12.20 6.67
CA ASP A 2 -35.64 -12.64 7.44
C ASP A 2 -34.55 -11.55 7.42
N PHE A 3 -34.30 -10.93 8.56
CA PHE A 3 -33.10 -10.13 8.83
C PHE A 3 -32.18 -10.96 9.72
N GLY A 4 -31.49 -11.93 9.12
CA GLY A 4 -30.61 -12.84 9.85
C GLY A 4 -29.60 -13.46 8.91
N LYS A 5 -28.53 -12.71 8.58
CA LYS A 5 -27.25 -13.19 8.01
C LYS A 5 -26.27 -12.01 7.76
N CYS A 6 -25.93 -11.25 8.81
CA CYS A 6 -24.70 -10.45 8.84
C CYS A 6 -23.81 -10.91 10.01
N SER A 7 -23.73 -12.23 10.19
CA SER A 7 -22.85 -12.86 11.19
C SER A 7 -21.69 -13.53 10.45
N ALA A 8 -20.48 -13.20 10.86
CA ALA A 8 -19.19 -13.75 10.42
C ALA A 8 -18.58 -13.18 9.12
N ILE A 9 -18.11 -11.93 9.19
CA ILE A 9 -16.94 -11.53 8.40
C ILE A 9 -15.73 -11.80 9.30
N LEU A 10 -14.94 -12.82 8.94
CA LEU A 10 -13.69 -13.31 9.56
C LEU A 10 -13.84 -14.41 10.64
N ALA A 11 -14.05 -15.63 10.16
CA ALA A 11 -13.52 -16.83 10.79
C ALA A 11 -11.98 -16.74 10.83
N GLY A 12 -11.44 -16.41 12.01
CA GLY A 12 -10.00 -16.33 12.25
C GLY A 12 -9.65 -15.99 13.70
N ARG A 13 -10.51 -16.34 14.66
CA ARG A 13 -10.20 -16.25 16.09
C ARG A 13 -9.15 -17.32 16.44
N LYS A 14 -7.87 -16.96 16.33
CA LYS A 14 -6.83 -17.51 17.20
C LYS A 14 -6.57 -16.45 18.27
N SER A 15 -6.84 -16.80 19.52
CA SER A 15 -6.63 -15.96 20.70
C SER A 15 -5.32 -15.19 20.61
N CYS A 16 -5.41 -13.86 20.66
CA CYS A 16 -4.28 -13.02 21.00
C CYS A 16 -4.16 -13.02 22.53
N GLU A 17 -3.52 -14.06 23.09
CA GLU A 17 -2.94 -13.97 24.42
C GLU A 17 -1.48 -13.56 24.26
N VAL A 18 -1.16 -12.30 24.56
CA VAL A 18 0.23 -11.83 24.65
C VAL A 18 0.54 -11.58 26.11
N GLY A 19 1.41 -12.43 26.66
CA GLY A 19 1.97 -12.29 27.99
C GLY A 19 2.76 -10.98 28.12
N THR A 20 2.50 -10.27 29.20
CA THR A 20 3.17 -9.03 29.60
C THR A 20 4.62 -9.31 29.97
N GLN A 21 5.57 -8.74 29.23
CA GLN A 21 6.94 -8.55 29.71
C GLN A 21 7.26 -7.05 29.71
N ARG A 22 7.38 -6.47 30.91
CA ARG A 22 7.77 -5.08 31.15
C ARG A 22 9.26 -4.91 30.85
N HIS A 23 9.62 -3.85 30.13
CA HIS A 23 10.90 -3.16 30.32
C HIS A 23 10.70 -1.65 30.23
N HIS A 24 11.27 -0.95 31.22
CA HIS A 24 11.20 0.49 31.47
C HIS A 24 12.33 1.26 30.77
N HIS A 25 12.07 2.57 30.59
CA HIS A 25 12.95 3.71 30.27
C HIS A 25 13.35 3.90 28.79
N SER A 26 13.36 5.11 28.21
CA SER A 26 13.18 6.49 28.74
C SER A 26 12.89 7.44 27.56
N GLU A 27 12.23 8.55 27.88
CA GLU A 27 11.81 9.63 26.97
C GLU A 27 12.99 10.41 26.38
N GLU A 28 12.89 10.80 25.11
CA GLU A 28 13.55 11.99 24.58
C GLU A 28 12.75 12.52 23.37
N GLU A 29 12.16 13.70 23.53
CA GLU A 29 11.50 14.48 22.48
C GLU A 29 12.53 15.18 21.60
N VAL A 30 12.40 15.08 20.27
CA VAL A 30 12.83 16.15 19.34
C VAL A 30 11.83 16.24 18.19
N GLN A 31 11.36 17.47 17.99
CA GLN A 31 10.38 17.95 17.03
C GLN A 31 10.95 18.12 15.60
N GLU A 32 10.05 17.94 14.62
CA GLU A 32 9.98 18.64 13.32
C GLU A 32 10.78 18.13 12.09
N GLY A 33 10.05 17.98 10.97
CA GLY A 33 10.64 17.96 9.63
C GLY A 33 9.90 17.09 8.61
N TYR A 34 8.98 17.69 7.86
CA TYR A 34 8.51 17.17 6.57
C TYR A 34 9.70 16.81 5.65
N LEU A 35 9.68 15.65 4.98
CA LEU A 35 9.92 15.57 3.53
C LEU A 35 9.63 14.18 2.91
N LEU A 36 8.73 14.23 1.92
CA LEU A 36 8.65 13.50 0.65
C LEU A 36 9.18 12.06 0.49
N GLY A 37 8.32 11.28 -0.17
CA GLY A 37 8.68 10.04 -0.83
C GLY A 37 9.77 10.22 -1.87
N GLN A 38 10.63 9.21 -1.96
CA GLN A 38 11.62 9.08 -3.01
C GLN A 38 11.62 7.64 -3.52
N VAL A 39 11.28 7.53 -4.80
CA VAL A 39 11.53 6.37 -5.66
C VAL A 39 13.03 6.12 -5.73
N ILE A 40 13.44 4.87 -5.51
CA ILE A 40 14.84 4.43 -5.55
C ILE A 40 15.22 4.21 -7.02
N ASP A 41 16.05 5.09 -7.58
CA ASP A 41 16.68 4.91 -8.90
C ASP A 41 18.06 4.28 -8.70
N LEU A 42 18.19 3.00 -9.06
CA LEU A 42 19.44 2.22 -8.98
C LEU A 42 20.18 2.34 -10.32
N ARG A 43 21.10 3.30 -10.42
CA ARG A 43 22.10 3.31 -11.49
C ARG A 43 23.52 3.35 -10.91
N PRO A 44 24.41 2.41 -11.28
CA PRO A 44 25.76 2.37 -10.74
C PRO A 44 26.68 3.39 -11.44
N SER A 45 27.44 4.13 -10.66
CA SER A 45 28.49 5.05 -11.11
C SER A 45 29.79 4.27 -11.40
N ALA A 46 30.43 4.55 -12.54
CA ALA A 46 31.78 4.10 -12.86
C ALA A 46 32.81 5.23 -12.60
N PRO A 47 34.08 4.91 -12.31
CA PRO A 47 35.07 5.89 -11.86
C PRO A 47 35.82 6.57 -13.02
N SER A 48 36.33 7.76 -12.71
CA SER A 48 37.13 8.68 -13.54
C SER A 48 38.60 8.29 -13.67
N SER A 49 39.21 8.48 -14.85
CA SER A 49 40.40 9.34 -15.08
C SER A 49 40.97 9.29 -16.51
N GLU A 50 41.14 10.48 -17.10
CA GLU A 50 42.21 10.98 -18.01
C GLU A 50 42.54 10.32 -19.38
N SER A 51 42.38 11.07 -20.49
CA SER A 51 43.48 11.85 -21.11
C SER A 51 43.05 12.52 -22.45
N VAL A 52 43.85 13.50 -22.88
CA VAL A 52 43.65 14.54 -23.91
C VAL A 52 43.95 14.07 -25.34
N HIS A 53 43.10 14.45 -26.31
CA HIS A 53 43.54 14.87 -27.66
C HIS A 53 42.40 15.58 -28.44
N ALA A 54 42.71 16.73 -29.04
CA ALA A 54 41.82 17.54 -29.87
C ALA A 54 41.84 17.09 -31.35
N CYS A 55 40.68 17.08 -32.01
CA CYS A 55 40.51 17.30 -33.46
C CYS A 55 39.02 17.42 -33.84
N GLU A 56 38.68 18.58 -34.44
CA GLU A 56 37.51 19.00 -35.27
C GLU A 56 36.05 18.61 -34.92
N PRO A 57 35.08 19.54 -35.13
CA PRO A 57 33.67 19.32 -34.78
C PRO A 57 32.86 18.73 -35.95
N PRO A 58 32.06 17.67 -35.71
CA PRO A 58 30.92 17.36 -36.56
C PRO A 58 29.62 17.67 -35.81
N GLN A 59 28.93 18.68 -36.35
CA GLN A 59 27.48 18.88 -36.44
C GLN A 59 26.59 18.31 -35.31
N GLU A 60 25.98 19.27 -34.62
CA GLU A 60 24.79 19.19 -33.78
C GLU A 60 23.81 18.08 -34.21
N THR A 61 23.68 17.06 -33.37
CA THR A 61 22.44 16.29 -33.29
C THR A 61 21.76 16.67 -31.98
N SER A 62 20.70 17.44 -32.16
CA SER A 62 19.79 17.94 -31.15
C SER A 62 19.40 16.88 -30.12
N THR A 63 19.82 17.11 -28.89
CA THR A 63 19.15 16.62 -27.68
C THR A 63 17.68 17.05 -27.72
N HIS A 64 16.76 16.09 -27.80
CA HIS A 64 15.33 16.31 -27.52
C HIS A 64 15.01 15.83 -26.08
N PRO A 65 14.85 16.74 -25.11
CA PRO A 65 14.16 16.45 -23.85
C PRO A 65 12.77 17.10 -23.93
N SER A 66 11.77 16.47 -24.55
CA SER A 66 10.44 17.12 -24.66
C SER A 66 9.30 16.15 -24.94
N ASN A 67 9.04 15.20 -24.04
CA ASN A 67 7.80 14.39 -24.12
C ASN A 67 7.36 13.78 -22.77
N LYS A 68 8.26 13.65 -21.79
CA LYS A 68 7.93 13.05 -20.48
C LYS A 68 7.14 14.01 -19.58
N GLU A 69 7.50 15.29 -19.56
CA GLU A 69 6.85 16.29 -18.68
C GLU A 69 5.40 16.61 -19.12
N GLU A 70 5.15 16.80 -20.42
CA GLU A 70 3.79 17.01 -20.94
C GLU A 70 2.87 15.79 -20.72
N THR A 71 3.44 14.58 -20.80
CA THR A 71 2.68 13.34 -20.54
C THR A 71 2.30 13.20 -19.06
N ILE A 72 3.20 13.53 -18.13
CA ILE A 72 2.93 13.48 -16.69
C ILE A 72 1.86 14.51 -16.30
N LEU A 73 1.99 15.76 -16.77
CA LEU A 73 1.00 16.83 -16.56
C LEU A 73 -0.40 16.45 -17.05
N SER A 74 -0.49 15.77 -18.20
CA SER A 74 -1.77 15.31 -18.75
C SER A 74 -2.41 14.20 -17.91
N VAL A 75 -1.61 13.24 -17.42
CA VAL A 75 -2.09 12.13 -16.60
C VAL A 75 -2.53 12.61 -15.21
N GLU A 76 -1.79 13.53 -14.59
CA GLU A 76 -2.15 14.14 -13.30
C GLU A 76 -3.45 14.94 -13.40
N ALA A 77 -3.63 15.74 -14.46
CA ALA A 77 -4.85 16.49 -14.70
C ALA A 77 -6.07 15.57 -14.89
N GLN A 78 -5.91 14.45 -15.60
CA GLN A 78 -6.97 13.45 -15.76
C GLN A 78 -7.33 12.77 -14.44
N ALA A 79 -6.33 12.43 -13.60
CA ALA A 79 -6.57 11.87 -12.28
C ALA A 79 -7.33 12.85 -11.38
N GLN A 80 -6.95 14.13 -11.38
CA GLN A 80 -7.63 15.19 -10.62
C GLN A 80 -9.08 15.38 -11.09
N GLN A 81 -9.33 15.39 -12.41
CA GLN A 81 -10.68 15.50 -12.95
C GLN A 81 -11.55 14.30 -12.55
N SER A 82 -10.96 13.10 -12.48
CA SER A 82 -11.65 11.89 -12.06
C SER A 82 -12.09 11.96 -10.59
N VAL A 83 -11.20 12.47 -9.72
CA VAL A 83 -11.50 12.68 -8.30
C VAL A 83 -12.58 13.74 -8.11
N HIS A 84 -12.53 14.85 -8.86
CA HIS A 84 -13.56 15.89 -8.79
C HIS A 84 -14.95 15.35 -9.17
N LYS A 85 -15.06 14.62 -10.30
CA LYS A 85 -16.33 14.00 -10.72
C LYS A 85 -16.87 13.02 -9.68
N LEU A 86 -15.96 12.26 -9.04
CA LEU A 86 -16.32 11.35 -7.97
C LEU A 86 -16.88 12.13 -6.76
N GLN A 87 -16.21 13.20 -6.33
CA GLN A 87 -16.65 14.04 -5.22
C GLN A 87 -18.03 14.67 -5.50
N GLU A 88 -18.26 15.21 -6.69
CA GLU A 88 -19.57 15.76 -7.08
C GLU A 88 -20.69 14.74 -6.89
N GLY A 89 -20.50 13.51 -7.37
CA GLY A 89 -21.47 12.42 -7.20
C GLY A 89 -21.72 12.06 -5.73
N LEU A 90 -20.68 12.06 -4.90
CA LEU A 90 -20.76 11.74 -3.48
C LEU A 90 -21.45 12.84 -2.66
N THR A 91 -21.19 14.11 -2.97
CA THR A 91 -21.81 15.25 -2.24
C THR A 91 -23.33 15.30 -2.36
N ALA A 92 -23.93 14.61 -3.34
CA ALA A 92 -25.37 14.50 -3.49
C ALA A 92 -25.99 13.37 -2.63
N LEU A 93 -25.18 12.49 -2.05
CA LEU A 93 -25.65 11.30 -1.33
C LEU A 93 -25.92 11.61 0.16
N PRO A 94 -26.96 11.03 0.78
CA PRO A 94 -27.14 11.14 2.22
C PRO A 94 -26.02 10.44 3.00
N VAL A 95 -25.79 10.83 4.26
CA VAL A 95 -24.75 10.27 5.14
C VAL A 95 -24.75 8.74 5.16
N ARG A 96 -25.94 8.13 5.27
CA ARG A 96 -26.10 6.66 5.27
C ARG A 96 -25.53 6.01 4.01
N GLU A 97 -25.77 6.60 2.83
CA GLU A 97 -25.24 6.07 1.58
C GLU A 97 -23.72 6.31 1.47
N LEU A 98 -23.19 7.43 1.98
CA LEU A 98 -21.75 7.66 2.08
C LEU A 98 -21.05 6.60 2.93
N VAL A 99 -21.62 6.26 4.10
CA VAL A 99 -21.09 5.20 4.97
C VAL A 99 -21.16 3.84 4.30
N LYS A 100 -22.27 3.54 3.61
CA LYS A 100 -22.41 2.31 2.82
C LYS A 100 -21.38 2.23 1.70
N THR A 101 -21.11 3.32 0.98
CA THR A 101 -20.05 3.41 -0.03
C THR A 101 -18.68 3.12 0.59
N PHE A 102 -18.40 3.67 1.77
CA PHE A 102 -17.17 3.34 2.52
C PHE A 102 -17.08 1.85 2.86
N ARG A 103 -18.16 1.25 3.39
CA ARG A 103 -18.20 -0.18 3.75
C ARG A 103 -17.98 -1.07 2.52
N GLN A 104 -18.61 -0.74 1.40
CA GLN A 104 -18.39 -1.42 0.11
C GLN A 104 -16.92 -1.32 -0.32
N ALA A 105 -16.32 -0.13 -0.22
CA ALA A 105 -14.91 0.07 -0.53
C ALA A 105 -13.99 -0.77 0.38
N GLN A 106 -14.33 -0.96 1.66
CA GLN A 106 -13.59 -1.86 2.56
C GLN A 106 -13.72 -3.32 2.16
N GLU A 107 -14.90 -3.77 1.75
CA GLU A 107 -15.09 -5.14 1.23
C GLU A 107 -14.27 -5.38 -0.03
N GLU A 108 -14.33 -4.45 -0.98
CA GLU A 108 -13.52 -4.51 -2.21
C GLU A 108 -12.02 -4.45 -1.90
N ARG A 109 -11.60 -3.72 -0.86
CA ARG A 109 -10.21 -3.67 -0.42
C ARG A 109 -9.74 -5.03 0.09
N VAL A 110 -10.57 -5.77 0.82
CA VAL A 110 -10.27 -7.16 1.21
C VAL A 110 -10.09 -8.04 -0.03
N GLN A 111 -10.95 -7.89 -1.04
CA GLN A 111 -10.81 -8.61 -2.30
C GLN A 111 -9.53 -8.24 -3.06
N ALA A 112 -9.12 -6.96 -3.06
CA ALA A 112 -7.88 -6.51 -3.67
C ALA A 112 -6.64 -7.11 -2.99
N TYR A 113 -6.61 -7.21 -1.66
CA TYR A 113 -5.55 -7.92 -0.95
C TYR A 113 -5.51 -9.41 -1.32
N ASN A 114 -6.67 -10.07 -1.34
CA ASN A 114 -6.76 -11.48 -1.73
C ASN A 114 -6.27 -11.71 -3.16
N PHE A 115 -6.65 -10.83 -4.09
CA PHE A 115 -6.15 -10.85 -5.47
C PHE A 115 -4.62 -10.73 -5.50
N PHE A 116 -4.06 -9.78 -4.75
CA PHE A 116 -2.62 -9.54 -4.74
C PHE A 116 -1.85 -10.74 -4.18
N ASP A 117 -2.31 -11.29 -3.05
CA ASP A 117 -1.69 -12.47 -2.42
C ASP A 117 -1.80 -13.73 -3.29
N GLN A 118 -2.97 -13.97 -3.91
CA GLN A 118 -3.18 -15.11 -4.81
C GLN A 118 -2.35 -14.98 -6.09
N GLY A 119 -2.27 -13.77 -6.66
CA GLY A 119 -1.44 -13.49 -7.82
C GLY A 119 0.04 -13.80 -7.55
N LEU A 120 0.57 -13.37 -6.40
CA LEU A 120 1.94 -13.72 -6.01
C LEU A 120 2.09 -15.23 -5.86
N ALA A 121 1.19 -15.91 -5.15
CA ALA A 121 1.26 -17.35 -4.96
C ALA A 121 1.27 -18.12 -6.30
N GLN A 122 0.46 -17.68 -7.26
CA GLN A 122 0.45 -18.23 -8.61
C GLN A 122 1.80 -18.01 -9.30
N ILE A 123 2.35 -16.79 -9.29
CA ILE A 123 3.65 -16.46 -9.89
C ILE A 123 4.77 -17.32 -9.29
N LEU A 124 4.80 -17.47 -7.96
CA LEU A 124 5.84 -18.24 -7.28
C LEU A 124 5.74 -19.74 -7.60
N SER A 125 4.52 -20.27 -7.72
CA SER A 125 4.31 -21.69 -8.05
C SER A 125 4.57 -22.03 -9.53
N SER A 126 4.18 -21.14 -10.45
CA SER A 126 4.43 -21.30 -11.90
C SER A 126 5.84 -20.87 -12.32
N ARG A 127 6.58 -20.20 -11.43
CA ARG A 127 7.88 -19.54 -11.69
C ARG A 127 7.82 -18.47 -12.78
N ALA A 128 6.64 -17.88 -13.00
CA ALA A 128 6.44 -16.79 -13.95
C ALA A 128 6.89 -15.43 -13.37
N PHE A 129 8.14 -15.34 -12.88
CA PHE A 129 8.64 -14.21 -12.11
C PHE A 129 8.55 -12.86 -12.85
N THR A 130 8.59 -12.87 -14.18
CA THR A 130 8.44 -11.67 -15.03
C THR A 130 7.04 -11.05 -14.98
N GLU A 131 6.03 -11.77 -14.47
CA GLU A 131 4.65 -11.27 -14.35
C GLU A 131 4.43 -10.44 -13.08
N TYR A 132 5.40 -10.42 -12.15
CA TYR A 132 5.23 -9.76 -10.85
C TYR A 132 5.06 -8.23 -10.96
N ASP A 133 5.76 -7.59 -11.91
CA ASP A 133 5.62 -6.15 -12.15
C ASP A 133 4.21 -5.80 -12.65
N ALA A 134 3.64 -6.64 -13.52
CA ALA A 134 2.27 -6.46 -14.02
C ALA A 134 1.24 -6.64 -12.90
N LEU A 135 1.43 -7.65 -12.04
CA LEU A 135 0.59 -7.84 -10.84
C LEU A 135 0.66 -6.63 -9.91
N CYS A 136 1.86 -6.09 -9.65
CA CYS A 136 2.05 -4.91 -8.81
C CYS A 136 1.35 -3.69 -9.41
N ALA A 137 1.45 -3.48 -10.73
CA ALA A 137 0.77 -2.39 -11.41
C ALA A 137 -0.75 -2.50 -11.28
N GLU A 138 -1.32 -3.70 -11.49
CA GLU A 138 -2.76 -3.93 -11.35
C GLU A 138 -3.24 -3.75 -9.90
N ALA A 139 -2.52 -4.32 -8.93
CA ALA A 139 -2.85 -4.17 -7.51
C ALA A 139 -2.81 -2.69 -7.10
N THR A 140 -1.77 -1.95 -7.52
CA THR A 140 -1.62 -0.51 -7.25
C THR A 140 -2.80 0.28 -7.79
N ALA A 141 -3.24 0.00 -9.02
CA ALA A 141 -4.40 0.65 -9.61
C ALA A 141 -5.69 0.39 -8.80
N LYS A 142 -5.94 -0.86 -8.39
CA LYS A 142 -7.10 -1.23 -7.55
C LYS A 142 -7.07 -0.48 -6.21
N PHE A 143 -5.94 -0.48 -5.51
CA PHE A 143 -5.82 0.22 -4.22
C PHE A 143 -5.93 1.75 -4.37
N ALA A 144 -5.41 2.33 -5.46
CA ALA A 144 -5.52 3.75 -5.72
C ALA A 144 -6.99 4.18 -5.89
N VAL A 145 -7.78 3.45 -6.67
CA VAL A 145 -9.22 3.71 -6.85
C VAL A 145 -9.95 3.66 -5.50
N LEU A 146 -9.72 2.61 -4.71
CA LEU A 146 -10.37 2.43 -3.42
C LEU A 146 -9.94 3.49 -2.39
N SER A 147 -8.69 3.93 -2.42
CA SER A 147 -8.17 4.95 -1.50
C SER A 147 -8.73 6.33 -1.85
N ASN A 148 -8.77 6.66 -3.14
CA ASN A 148 -9.39 7.90 -3.63
C ASN A 148 -10.89 7.96 -3.27
N LEU A 149 -11.60 6.84 -3.41
CA LEU A 149 -13.00 6.75 -3.01
C LEU A 149 -13.20 7.03 -1.51
N VAL A 150 -12.46 6.35 -0.64
CA VAL A 150 -12.60 6.56 0.82
C VAL A 150 -12.18 7.96 1.23
N ASN A 151 -11.13 8.53 0.63
CA ASN A 151 -10.72 9.91 0.89
C ASN A 151 -11.82 10.91 0.49
N ALA A 152 -12.44 10.73 -0.68
CA ALA A 152 -13.54 11.59 -1.12
C ALA A 152 -14.77 11.46 -0.20
N VAL A 153 -15.10 10.25 0.25
CA VAL A 153 -16.18 10.03 1.23
C VAL A 153 -15.86 10.75 2.55
N ALA A 154 -14.65 10.60 3.08
CA ALA A 154 -14.23 11.27 4.32
C ALA A 154 -14.28 12.80 4.20
N GLU A 155 -13.93 13.33 3.02
CA GLU A 155 -14.01 14.76 2.73
C GLU A 155 -15.45 15.27 2.65
N CYS A 156 -16.34 14.54 1.99
CA CYS A 156 -17.76 14.87 1.94
C CYS A 156 -18.36 14.91 3.35
N LEU A 157 -18.12 13.86 4.15
CA LEU A 157 -18.64 13.76 5.52
C LEU A 157 -18.17 14.92 6.42
N GLY A 158 -16.92 15.34 6.28
CA GLY A 158 -16.32 16.38 7.11
C GLY A 158 -16.68 17.82 6.72
N ARG A 159 -17.35 18.02 5.57
CA ARG A 159 -17.74 19.34 5.06
C ARG A 159 -19.24 19.59 5.28
N ASP A 160 -19.65 20.83 5.11
CA ASP A 160 -21.07 21.17 5.02
C ASP A 160 -21.73 20.44 3.82
N PRO A 161 -22.99 19.99 3.94
CA PRO A 161 -23.92 20.22 5.06
C PRO A 161 -23.85 19.16 6.18
N TYR A 162 -23.01 18.13 6.06
CA TYR A 162 -23.05 16.98 6.97
C TYR A 162 -22.34 17.24 8.30
N ASN A 163 -21.19 17.92 8.24
CA ASN A 163 -20.36 18.28 9.40
C ASN A 163 -20.07 17.09 10.35
N ARG A 164 -19.90 15.89 9.80
CA ARG A 164 -19.61 14.64 10.52
C ARG A 164 -18.11 14.48 10.74
N VAL A 165 -17.54 15.42 11.49
CA VAL A 165 -16.10 15.55 11.68
C VAL A 165 -15.48 14.30 12.32
N VAL A 166 -16.17 13.69 13.30
CA VAL A 166 -15.67 12.48 13.97
C VAL A 166 -15.59 11.31 12.99
N LEU A 167 -16.66 11.03 12.27
CA LEU A 167 -16.71 9.98 11.25
C LEU A 167 -15.68 10.21 10.14
N ALA A 168 -15.55 11.44 9.64
CA ALA A 168 -14.51 11.80 8.67
C ALA A 168 -13.09 11.53 9.21
N ARG A 169 -12.83 11.83 10.49
CA ARG A 169 -11.55 11.53 11.14
C ARG A 169 -11.29 10.03 11.25
N LEU A 170 -12.31 9.24 11.60
CA LEU A 170 -12.19 7.78 11.66
C LEU A 170 -11.88 7.17 10.29
N LEU A 171 -12.53 7.64 9.22
CA LEU A 171 -12.22 7.18 7.85
C LEU A 171 -10.78 7.53 7.43
N ARG A 172 -10.26 8.71 7.81
CA ARG A 172 -8.85 9.05 7.58
C ARG A 172 -7.90 8.15 8.38
N ARG A 173 -8.27 7.78 9.61
CA ARG A 173 -7.52 6.79 10.40
C ARG A 173 -7.49 5.44 9.70
N ILE A 174 -8.63 4.95 9.18
CA ILE A 174 -8.66 3.74 8.34
C ILE A 174 -7.68 3.85 7.16
N GLN A 175 -7.66 4.98 6.45
CA GLN A 175 -6.75 5.17 5.31
C GLN A 175 -5.27 5.13 5.72
N ALA A 176 -4.91 5.67 6.89
CA ALA A 176 -3.55 5.59 7.41
C ALA A 176 -3.15 4.14 7.72
N GLU A 177 -4.03 3.39 8.39
CA GLU A 177 -3.80 1.98 8.71
C GLU A 177 -3.73 1.11 7.45
N GLU A 178 -4.60 1.34 6.46
CA GLU A 178 -4.59 0.61 5.19
C GLU A 178 -3.33 0.90 4.36
N LYS A 179 -2.82 2.13 4.41
CA LYS A 179 -1.53 2.48 3.79
C LYS A 179 -0.39 1.71 4.43
N GLU A 180 -0.34 1.62 5.76
CA GLU A 180 0.67 0.83 6.47
C GLU A 180 0.56 -0.65 6.12
N LYS A 181 -0.66 -1.20 6.15
CA LYS A 181 -0.93 -2.59 5.77
C LYS A 181 -0.41 -2.89 4.36
N LEU A 182 -0.75 -2.06 3.38
CA LEU A 182 -0.31 -2.25 1.99
C LEU A 182 1.22 -2.20 1.86
N SER A 183 1.87 -1.26 2.56
CA SER A 183 3.34 -1.16 2.58
C SER A 183 4.00 -2.42 3.16
N LEU A 184 3.48 -2.93 4.29
CA LEU A 184 3.97 -4.16 4.90
C LEU A 184 3.71 -5.38 4.02
N THR A 185 2.55 -5.45 3.35
CA THR A 185 2.21 -6.52 2.40
C THR A 185 3.17 -6.52 1.21
N ALA A 186 3.46 -5.36 0.63
CA ALA A 186 4.42 -5.25 -0.47
C ALA A 186 5.83 -5.68 -0.03
N ALA A 187 6.27 -5.28 1.17
CA ALA A 187 7.54 -5.75 1.72
C ALA A 187 7.56 -7.27 1.92
N LEU A 188 6.47 -7.85 2.43
CA LEU A 188 6.32 -9.30 2.60
C LEU A 188 6.39 -10.03 1.25
N HIS A 189 5.75 -9.48 0.22
CA HIS A 189 5.81 -10.03 -1.12
C HIS A 189 7.24 -10.05 -1.66
N LEU A 190 8.00 -8.97 -1.49
CA LEU A 190 9.40 -8.91 -1.91
C LEU A 190 10.28 -9.93 -1.18
N GLU A 191 10.08 -10.13 0.12
CA GLU A 191 10.80 -11.15 0.90
C GLU A 191 10.48 -12.57 0.40
N LYS A 192 9.20 -12.86 0.13
CA LYS A 192 8.76 -14.14 -0.45
C LYS A 192 9.30 -14.36 -1.85
N PHE A 193 9.32 -13.30 -2.67
CA PHE A 193 9.84 -13.33 -4.03
C PHE A 193 11.35 -13.59 -4.03
N ARG A 194 12.14 -12.85 -3.23
CA ARG A 194 13.58 -13.07 -3.05
C ARG A 194 13.88 -14.50 -2.63
N LEU A 195 13.19 -15.01 -1.62
CA LEU A 195 13.37 -16.38 -1.14
C LEU A 195 13.14 -17.41 -2.26
N ALA A 196 12.11 -17.22 -3.10
CA ALA A 196 11.82 -18.11 -4.22
C ALA A 196 12.88 -18.02 -5.34
N THR A 197 13.30 -16.81 -5.70
CA THR A 197 14.28 -16.60 -6.78
C THR A 197 15.67 -17.10 -6.39
N SER A 198 16.10 -16.90 -5.13
CA SER A 198 17.40 -17.41 -4.62
C SER A 198 17.50 -18.93 -4.70
N THR A 199 16.40 -19.66 -4.43
CA THR A 199 16.38 -21.13 -4.54
C THR A 199 16.37 -21.64 -5.99
N CYS A 200 16.00 -20.80 -6.96
CA CYS A 200 15.91 -21.19 -8.37
C CYS A 200 17.19 -20.88 -9.17
N SER A 201 18.00 -19.91 -8.72
CA SER A 201 19.18 -19.44 -9.46
C SER A 201 20.39 -20.36 -9.39
N GLY A 202 20.29 -21.55 -8.78
CA GLY A 202 21.24 -22.66 -8.97
C GLY A 202 22.70 -22.29 -8.70
N ALA A 203 22.97 -21.33 -7.83
CA ALA A 203 24.34 -20.94 -7.51
C ALA A 203 25.00 -22.06 -6.70
N ALA A 204 25.85 -22.84 -7.38
CA ALA A 204 26.76 -23.84 -6.81
C ALA A 204 27.86 -23.20 -5.93
N GLY A 205 27.48 -22.29 -5.04
CA GLY A 205 28.36 -21.47 -4.21
C GLY A 205 27.91 -21.53 -2.76
N ASN A 206 28.61 -22.35 -1.97
CA ASN A 206 28.60 -22.37 -0.51
C ASN A 206 27.21 -22.53 0.13
N GLU A 207 26.73 -23.79 0.19
CA GLU A 207 25.46 -24.22 0.79
C GLU A 207 25.20 -23.65 2.21
N ASN A 208 26.26 -23.29 2.93
CA ASN A 208 26.19 -22.71 4.27
C ASN A 208 25.79 -21.23 4.29
N SER A 209 26.06 -20.48 3.21
CA SER A 209 25.72 -19.04 3.09
C SER A 209 24.28 -18.83 2.63
N ASP A 210 23.84 -19.61 1.64
CA ASP A 210 22.47 -19.58 1.10
C ASP A 210 21.43 -19.96 2.18
N GLY A 211 21.76 -20.94 3.04
CA GLY A 211 20.93 -21.32 4.18
C GLY A 211 20.75 -20.20 5.21
N ARG A 212 21.79 -19.40 5.49
CA ARG A 212 21.71 -18.28 6.43
C ARG A 212 20.88 -17.12 5.86
N GLU A 213 21.05 -16.81 4.58
CA GLU A 213 20.25 -15.80 3.89
C GLU A 213 18.77 -16.20 3.87
N ALA A 214 18.46 -17.43 3.45
CA ALA A 214 17.10 -17.95 3.45
C ALA A 214 16.47 -17.94 4.85
N MET A 215 17.24 -18.22 5.90
CA MET A 215 16.76 -18.14 7.29
C MET A 215 16.40 -16.70 7.69
N LEU A 216 17.23 -15.71 7.32
CA LEU A 216 16.97 -14.31 7.61
C LEU A 216 15.73 -13.80 6.87
N LEU A 217 15.56 -14.15 5.59
CA LEU A 217 14.38 -13.78 4.79
C LEU A 217 13.09 -14.39 5.39
N ARG A 218 13.14 -15.65 5.85
CA ARG A 218 11.99 -16.28 6.53
C ARG A 218 11.62 -15.60 7.84
N GLU A 219 12.61 -15.22 8.63
CA GLU A 219 12.39 -14.48 9.88
C GLU A 219 11.83 -13.08 9.60
N GLY A 220 12.36 -12.39 8.60
CA GLY A 220 11.82 -11.11 8.11
C GLY A 220 10.36 -11.22 7.69
N ALA A 221 10.03 -12.22 6.85
CA ALA A 221 8.67 -12.50 6.41
C ALA A 221 7.72 -12.77 7.59
N ARG A 222 8.13 -13.57 8.58
CA ARG A 222 7.32 -13.85 9.77
C ARG A 222 7.03 -12.60 10.61
N ARG A 223 8.01 -11.69 10.73
CA ARG A 223 7.82 -10.41 11.41
C ARG A 223 6.83 -9.52 10.67
N LEU A 224 6.96 -9.42 9.34
CA LEU A 224 6.03 -8.67 8.50
C LEU A 224 4.60 -9.23 8.62
N GLU A 225 4.41 -10.56 8.60
CA GLU A 225 3.10 -11.19 8.81
C GLU A 225 2.50 -10.86 10.19
N THR A 226 3.34 -10.77 11.23
CA THR A 226 2.89 -10.38 12.57
C THR A 226 2.49 -8.91 12.61
N ASN A 227 3.27 -8.03 11.98
CA ASN A 227 2.94 -6.61 11.91
C ASN A 227 1.65 -6.38 11.13
N ILE A 228 1.48 -7.02 9.97
CA ILE A 228 0.22 -6.96 9.19
C ILE A 228 -0.98 -7.38 10.05
N ARG A 229 -0.84 -8.44 10.86
CA ARG A 229 -1.90 -8.86 11.79
C ARG A 229 -2.26 -7.77 12.80
N HIS A 230 -1.27 -7.08 13.36
CA HIS A 230 -1.51 -5.96 14.26
C HIS A 230 -2.23 -4.79 13.57
N VAL A 231 -1.82 -4.43 12.36
CA VAL A 231 -2.51 -3.38 11.58
C VAL A 231 -3.97 -3.79 11.32
N VAL A 232 -4.22 -5.05 10.96
CA VAL A 232 -5.60 -5.57 10.78
C VAL A 232 -6.42 -5.46 12.06
N CYS A 233 -5.84 -5.74 13.24
CA CYS A 233 -6.52 -5.50 14.51
C CYS A 233 -6.90 -4.02 14.68
N ARG A 234 -5.96 -3.09 14.45
CA ARG A 234 -6.24 -1.65 14.54
C ARG A 234 -7.31 -1.20 13.55
N ILE A 235 -7.30 -1.72 12.31
CA ILE A 235 -8.35 -1.45 11.31
C ILE A 235 -9.71 -1.91 11.84
N ASN A 236 -9.78 -3.13 12.39
CA ASN A 236 -11.03 -3.66 12.94
C ASN A 236 -11.52 -2.82 14.13
N ASP A 237 -10.63 -2.39 15.03
CA ASP A 237 -10.99 -1.54 16.15
C ASP A 237 -11.63 -0.22 15.65
N VAL A 238 -11.05 0.40 14.61
CA VAL A 238 -11.62 1.62 14.02
C VAL A 238 -12.93 1.35 13.28
N LEU A 239 -13.10 0.20 12.62
CA LEU A 239 -14.37 -0.19 12.00
C LEU A 239 -15.49 -0.36 13.03
N GLU A 240 -15.16 -0.85 14.22
CA GLU A 240 -16.07 -0.93 15.36
C GLU A 240 -16.42 0.48 15.87
N GLU A 241 -15.43 1.36 16.05
CA GLU A 241 -15.65 2.78 16.39
C GLU A 241 -16.62 3.45 15.39
N ILE A 242 -16.42 3.24 14.07
CA ILE A 242 -17.29 3.77 13.01
C ILE A 242 -18.72 3.23 13.13
N ARG A 243 -18.90 1.97 13.50
CA ARG A 243 -20.25 1.40 13.69
C ARG A 243 -20.98 2.08 14.83
N TYR A 244 -20.32 2.32 15.96
CA TYR A 244 -20.93 3.02 17.09
C TYR A 244 -21.32 4.46 16.73
N GLU A 245 -20.45 5.19 16.03
CA GLU A 245 -20.75 6.55 15.57
C GLU A 245 -21.91 6.61 14.56
N GLU A 246 -22.11 5.57 13.74
CA GLU A 246 -23.27 5.46 12.84
C GLU A 246 -24.58 5.21 13.60
N GLU A 247 -24.53 4.51 14.73
CA GLU A 247 -25.71 4.13 15.53
C GLU A 247 -26.20 5.24 16.46
N GLU A 248 -25.34 6.19 16.86
CA GLU A 248 -25.71 7.32 17.72
C GLU A 248 -26.36 8.50 16.97
N GLU A 249 -26.50 8.42 15.64
CA GLU A 249 -27.12 9.44 14.78
C GLU A 249 -28.50 9.05 14.24
#